data_AF-A0AAN6P1B0-F1
#
_entry.id   AF-A0AAN6P1B0-F1
#
_cell.length_a   1.000
_cell.length_b   1.000
_cell.length_c   1.000
_cell.angle_alpha   90.00
_cell.angle_beta   90.00
_cell.angle_gamma   90.00
#
_symmetry.space_group_name_H-M   'P 1'
#
loop_
_entity.id
_entity.type
_entity.pdbx_description
1 polymer ?
#
loop_
_entity_poly.entity_id
_entity_poly.type
_entity_poly.pdbx_seq_one_letter_code
_entity_poly.pdbx_strand_id
1 'polypeptide(L)'
;MEHIVFAHDLTKADRVVLETLATDYSDHLKTKDSQVPPDSAYASASDTEATETTGTKETGATSTYTHGSAKGGVNKDVAGVSQRKSATRTSEAITRLSALNDPTSPSFEPTITNFFDLADLQSFTWLPSSVLNAYTQWASSLIRVPTDILMITHLLLYFSTTVPSALYLLFIRFSWPHAVLHAVINGWYVGTYTLMMHQHIHMRGILTRDKLWTRLFDAVFPYLLDPLMGHTWNSYYYHHVKHHHVEGNGPDDLSSTIRYQRDELSEFLKYVGRFYFLVWLDLPLYFMRKGRYVEGAKAAFWEYASYAMYVFLWKYAPGGGKATFWTLVLPFLVLRVALMAGNWGQHAFVDDEEPESDYRSSVTLVDVASNRHCYNDGYHTSHHLNPLRHWREHPVAFLKGKETYAAENALVFHNIDYMMVTVRLLRKDYMTLAKCLVPIGEFQMNMTLEERAAYLQRKTRRFSEEEIKAKFGKKAN
;
A
#
# COMPACT_ATOMS: atom_id res chain seq x y z
N MET A 1 8.87 15.73 17.24
CA MET A 1 8.31 14.37 17.51
C MET A 1 6.81 14.38 17.77
N GLU A 2 6.13 15.53 17.91
CA GLU A 2 4.70 15.61 18.28
C GLU A 2 3.70 14.91 17.32
N HIS A 3 4.13 14.40 16.17
CA HIS A 3 3.22 13.86 15.16
C HIS A 3 3.48 12.41 14.75
N ILE A 4 4.65 11.82 15.06
CA ILE A 4 4.86 10.39 14.80
C ILE A 4 4.23 9.60 15.94
N VAL A 5 3.13 8.92 15.63
CA VAL A 5 2.36 8.09 16.54
C VAL A 5 2.75 6.64 16.27
N PHE A 6 2.93 5.86 17.34
CA PHE A 6 3.11 4.42 17.29
C PHE A 6 1.80 3.75 17.67
N ALA A 7 1.15 3.06 16.75
CA ALA A 7 -0.03 2.26 17.11
C ALA A 7 0.34 1.12 18.08
N HIS A 8 -0.59 0.75 18.95
CA HIS A 8 -0.34 -0.28 19.95
C HIS A 8 -0.18 -1.68 19.33
N ASP A 9 -0.83 -1.91 18.19
CA ASP A 9 -0.95 -3.18 17.45
C ASP A 9 0.02 -3.30 16.26
N LEU A 10 1.05 -2.45 16.23
CA LEU A 10 2.16 -2.49 15.28
C LEU A 10 2.74 -3.90 15.09
N THR A 11 2.96 -4.29 13.82
CA THR A 11 3.79 -5.46 13.54
C THR A 11 5.21 -5.22 14.06
N LYS A 12 5.91 -6.29 14.45
CA LYS A 12 7.33 -6.21 14.86
C LYS A 12 8.19 -5.53 13.79
N ALA A 13 7.89 -5.76 12.51
CA ALA A 13 8.61 -5.16 11.40
C ALA A 13 8.36 -3.65 11.31
N ASP A 14 7.10 -3.23 11.32
CA ASP A 14 6.74 -1.80 11.25
C ASP A 14 7.25 -1.03 12.46
N ARG A 15 7.24 -1.64 13.66
CA ARG A 15 7.82 -1.02 14.85
C ARG A 15 9.30 -0.70 14.64
N VAL A 16 10.09 -1.66 14.15
CA VAL A 16 11.53 -1.47 13.88
C VAL A 16 11.76 -0.42 12.81
N VAL A 17 10.98 -0.44 11.72
CA VAL A 17 11.09 0.54 10.63
C VAL A 17 10.74 1.94 11.14
N LEU A 18 9.60 2.11 11.81
CA LEU A 18 9.13 3.40 12.28
C LEU A 18 10.03 3.97 13.38
N GLU A 19 10.52 3.15 14.31
CA GLU A 19 11.50 3.57 15.32
C GLU A 19 12.79 4.08 14.66
N THR A 20 13.25 3.41 13.60
CA THR A 20 14.44 3.84 12.84
C THR A 20 14.22 5.22 12.21
N LEU A 21 13.11 5.40 11.48
CA LEU A 21 12.79 6.66 10.81
C LEU A 21 12.53 7.80 11.80
N ALA A 22 11.79 7.53 12.88
CA ALA A 22 11.48 8.52 13.90
C ALA A 22 12.75 9.02 14.61
N THR A 23 13.69 8.11 14.88
CA THR A 23 14.96 8.46 15.52
C THR A 23 15.85 9.26 14.56
N ASP A 24 15.91 8.91 13.28
CA ASP A 24 16.65 9.69 12.28
C ASP A 24 16.11 11.13 12.19
N TYR A 25 14.79 11.28 12.15
CA TYR A 25 14.16 12.60 12.15
C TYR A 25 14.40 13.38 13.45
N SER A 26 14.37 12.70 14.61
CA SER A 26 14.72 13.34 15.88
C SER A 26 16.18 13.80 15.93
N ASP A 27 17.11 13.01 15.37
CA ASP A 27 18.53 13.36 15.33
C ASP A 27 18.75 14.58 14.42
N HIS A 28 18.05 14.65 13.28
CA HIS A 28 18.05 15.83 12.39
C HIS A 28 17.61 17.12 13.11
N LEU A 29 16.47 17.07 13.82
CA LEU A 29 15.97 18.23 14.56
C LEU A 29 16.96 18.71 15.63
N LYS A 30 17.56 17.79 16.40
CA LYS A 30 18.58 18.14 17.40
C LYS A 30 19.81 18.79 16.76
N THR A 31 20.25 18.29 15.60
CA THR A 31 21.37 18.92 14.89
C THR A 31 21.02 20.31 14.39
N LYS A 32 19.79 20.53 13.90
CA LYS A 32 19.31 21.84 13.46
C LYS A 32 19.24 22.83 14.63
N ASP A 33 18.69 22.43 15.77
CA ASP A 33 18.59 23.27 16.97
C ASP A 33 19.98 23.63 17.53
N SER A 34 20.93 22.69 17.50
CA SER A 34 22.32 22.94 17.94
C SER A 34 23.12 23.89 17.04
N GLN A 35 22.61 24.20 15.84
CA GLN A 35 23.23 25.13 14.89
C GLN A 35 22.66 26.55 14.97
N VAL A 36 21.60 26.78 15.75
CA VAL A 36 21.05 28.12 16.01
C VAL A 36 21.87 28.77 17.14
N PRO A 37 22.57 29.92 16.90
CA PRO A 37 23.33 30.59 17.95
C PRO A 37 22.42 31.04 19.11
N PRO A 38 22.85 30.93 20.37
CA PRO A 38 22.08 31.40 21.51
C PRO A 38 22.26 32.92 21.64
N ASP A 39 21.71 33.73 20.74
CA ASP A 39 21.59 35.18 20.90
C ASP A 39 20.60 35.77 19.88
N SER A 40 19.30 35.62 20.14
CA SER A 40 18.29 36.51 19.56
C SER A 40 17.12 36.78 20.52
N ALA A 41 17.30 36.52 21.81
CA ALA A 41 16.26 36.65 22.82
C ALA A 41 16.67 37.67 23.90
N TYR A 42 16.90 38.93 23.51
CA TYR A 42 16.76 40.10 24.40
C TYR A 42 16.63 41.39 23.56
N ALA A 43 15.39 41.87 23.42
CA ALA A 43 15.08 43.30 23.35
C ALA A 43 13.57 43.48 23.55
N SER A 44 13.15 43.64 24.81
CA SER A 44 11.82 44.10 25.18
C SER A 44 11.83 45.61 25.48
N ALA A 45 10.91 46.33 24.84
CA ALA A 45 10.28 47.62 25.24
C ALA A 45 11.22 48.84 25.43
N SER A 46 10.91 50.09 25.06
CA SER A 46 9.65 50.86 25.10
C SER A 46 9.82 52.21 24.36
N ASP A 47 8.74 52.67 23.71
CA ASP A 47 8.22 54.03 23.56
C ASP A 47 9.15 55.25 23.40
N THR A 48 8.95 56.00 22.31
CA THR A 48 8.52 57.41 22.36
C THR A 48 8.00 57.90 21.00
N GLU A 49 6.85 58.57 21.04
CA GLU A 49 6.21 59.29 19.93
C GLU A 49 7.06 60.47 19.44
N ALA A 50 7.02 60.77 18.13
CA ALA A 50 6.38 61.99 17.61
C ALA A 50 6.74 62.31 16.14
N THR A 51 5.68 62.68 15.41
CA THR A 51 5.58 63.67 14.32
C THR A 51 5.95 63.36 12.87
N GLU A 52 4.96 63.71 12.05
CA GLU A 52 4.80 63.70 10.59
C GLU A 52 5.87 64.51 9.85
N THR A 53 6.24 64.09 8.62
CA THR A 53 5.80 64.77 7.38
C THR A 53 6.30 64.08 6.09
N THR A 54 5.36 64.03 5.15
CA THR A 54 5.39 63.81 3.69
C THR A 54 6.70 64.00 2.90
N GLY A 55 6.93 63.12 1.89
CA GLY A 55 7.80 63.45 0.75
C GLY A 55 8.18 62.30 -0.19
N THR A 56 7.38 62.09 -1.24
CA THR A 56 7.76 61.73 -2.64
C THR A 56 8.73 60.58 -2.97
N LYS A 57 8.11 59.51 -3.50
CA LYS A 57 8.38 58.76 -4.75
C LYS A 57 9.78 58.65 -5.38
N GLU A 58 10.14 57.37 -5.56
CA GLU A 58 10.64 56.69 -6.76
C GLU A 58 12.08 56.97 -7.23
N THR A 59 12.99 56.15 -6.71
CA THR A 59 14.28 55.82 -7.33
C THR A 59 14.12 54.71 -8.36
N GLY A 60 14.76 54.90 -9.51
CA GLY A 60 14.96 53.87 -10.52
C GLY A 60 16.10 52.89 -10.20
N ALA A 61 16.37 52.06 -11.21
CA ALA A 61 17.49 51.14 -11.39
C ALA A 61 17.32 49.70 -10.89
N THR A 62 17.04 48.83 -11.87
CA THR A 62 17.73 47.56 -12.17
C THR A 62 18.76 47.07 -11.15
N SER A 63 18.54 45.88 -10.59
CA SER A 63 19.61 45.06 -10.02
C SER A 63 19.41 43.58 -10.37
N THR A 64 20.43 43.08 -11.05
CA THR A 64 20.74 41.69 -11.39
C THR A 64 20.81 40.79 -10.16
N TYR A 65 20.17 39.62 -10.24
CA TYR A 65 20.34 38.55 -9.25
C TYR A 65 21.76 37.96 -9.33
N THR A 66 22.63 38.42 -8.44
CA THR A 66 23.93 37.77 -8.15
C THR A 66 23.75 36.76 -7.04
N HIS A 67 24.12 35.51 -7.32
CA HIS A 67 24.30 34.43 -6.35
C HIS A 67 25.29 34.85 -5.25
N GLY A 68 24.78 35.24 -4.09
CA GLY A 68 25.56 35.37 -2.86
C GLY A 68 25.71 34.00 -2.20
N SER A 69 26.87 33.37 -2.40
CA SER A 69 27.29 32.18 -1.66
C SER A 69 27.55 32.56 -0.19
N ALA A 70 26.52 32.53 0.65
CA ALA A 70 26.69 32.53 2.10
C ALA A 70 27.28 31.17 2.52
N LYS A 71 28.59 31.14 2.79
CA LYS A 71 29.27 30.01 3.43
C LYS A 71 28.82 29.91 4.89
N GLY A 72 27.67 29.28 5.12
CA GLY A 72 27.35 28.68 6.42
C GLY A 72 28.25 27.46 6.61
N GLY A 73 29.23 27.55 7.51
CA GLY A 73 30.11 26.45 7.85
C GLY A 73 29.33 25.35 8.54
N VAL A 74 28.85 24.36 7.79
CA VAL A 74 28.42 23.08 8.37
C VAL A 74 29.62 22.49 9.09
N ASN A 75 29.49 22.28 10.40
CA ASN A 75 30.50 21.59 11.18
C ASN A 75 30.52 20.12 10.72
N LYS A 76 31.37 19.80 9.72
CA LYS A 76 31.39 18.52 9.00
C LYS A 76 31.46 17.30 9.92
N ASP A 77 32.05 17.47 11.10
CA ASP A 77 32.20 16.41 12.10
C ASP A 77 30.86 16.01 12.74
N VAL A 78 29.95 16.96 13.01
CA VAL A 78 28.65 16.68 13.64
C VAL A 78 27.70 16.01 12.64
N ALA A 79 27.65 16.50 11.40
CA ALA A 79 26.86 15.89 10.32
C ALA A 79 27.35 14.46 10.01
N GLY A 80 28.68 14.27 9.94
CA GLY A 80 29.29 12.95 9.71
C GLY A 80 29.04 11.95 10.85
N VAL A 81 28.97 12.41 12.10
CA VAL A 81 28.63 11.54 13.25
C VAL A 81 27.15 11.13 13.23
N SER A 82 26.24 12.05 12.91
CA SER A 82 24.80 11.74 12.79
C SER A 82 24.52 10.71 11.69
N GLN A 83 25.14 10.88 10.51
CA GLN A 83 25.02 9.94 9.41
C GLN A 83 25.55 8.54 9.77
N ARG A 84 26.71 8.44 10.44
CA ARG A 84 27.24 7.14 10.90
C ARG A 84 26.29 6.46 11.89
N LYS A 85 25.70 7.20 12.83
CA LYS A 85 24.72 6.64 13.79
C LYS A 85 23.48 6.11 13.06
N SER A 86 22.94 6.87 12.09
CA SER A 86 21.81 6.42 11.28
C SER A 86 22.14 5.16 10.47
N ALA A 87 23.33 5.09 9.86
CA ALA A 87 23.78 3.93 9.12
C ALA A 87 23.91 2.67 10.01
N THR A 88 24.54 2.80 11.19
CA THR A 88 24.64 1.69 12.16
C THR A 88 23.26 1.20 12.58
N ARG A 89 22.36 2.10 12.98
CA ARG A 89 20.98 1.76 13.38
C ARG A 89 20.23 1.03 12.26
N THR A 90 20.37 1.51 11.03
CA THR A 90 19.74 0.89 9.86
C THR A 90 20.28 -0.52 9.62
N SER A 91 21.60 -0.72 9.75
CA SER A 91 22.23 -2.04 9.62
C SER A 91 21.76 -3.03 10.70
N GLU A 92 21.65 -2.57 11.95
CA GLU A 92 21.12 -3.36 13.07
C GLU A 92 19.65 -3.74 12.82
N ALA A 93 18.82 -2.80 12.37
CA ALA A 93 17.43 -3.04 12.01
C ALA A 93 17.29 -4.04 10.87
N ILE A 94 18.08 -3.92 9.79
CA ILE A 94 18.12 -4.88 8.68
C ILE A 94 18.50 -6.28 9.19
N THR A 95 19.53 -6.38 10.03
CA THR A 95 20.00 -7.65 10.59
C THR A 95 18.89 -8.30 11.42
N ARG A 96 18.24 -7.53 12.30
CA ARG A 96 17.14 -8.00 13.14
C ARG A 96 15.96 -8.50 12.31
N LEU A 97 15.51 -7.75 11.31
CA LEU A 97 14.37 -8.13 10.48
C LEU A 97 14.68 -9.34 9.59
N SER A 98 15.89 -9.40 9.03
CA SER A 98 16.33 -10.56 8.23
C SER A 98 16.37 -11.84 9.09
N ALA A 99 16.84 -11.72 10.33
CA ALA A 99 16.89 -12.84 11.27
C ALA A 99 15.51 -13.38 11.69
N LEU A 100 14.45 -12.56 11.62
CA LEU A 100 13.06 -13.02 11.87
C LEU A 100 12.51 -13.85 10.70
N ASN A 101 13.02 -13.64 9.48
CA ASN A 101 12.55 -14.30 8.25
C ASN A 101 13.38 -15.55 7.88
N ASP A 102 14.59 -15.68 8.43
CA ASP A 102 15.51 -16.79 8.13
C ASP A 102 15.21 -18.02 9.01
N PRO A 103 14.76 -19.17 8.46
CA PRO A 103 14.46 -20.37 9.24
C PRO A 103 15.68 -21.02 9.91
N THR A 104 16.91 -20.61 9.54
CA THR A 104 18.15 -21.08 10.18
C THR A 104 18.58 -20.21 11.36
N SER A 105 17.97 -19.03 11.51
CA SER A 105 18.24 -18.11 12.62
C SER A 105 17.54 -18.56 13.91
N PRO A 106 18.19 -18.42 15.08
CA PRO A 106 17.54 -18.67 16.37
C PRO A 106 16.43 -17.65 16.67
N SER A 107 16.38 -16.53 15.96
CA SER A 107 15.32 -15.52 16.05
C SER A 107 14.20 -15.73 15.05
N PHE A 108 14.21 -16.81 14.26
CA PHE A 108 13.16 -17.09 13.30
C PHE A 108 11.77 -17.09 13.95
N GLU A 109 10.82 -16.41 13.33
CA GLU A 109 9.44 -16.37 13.81
C GLU A 109 8.47 -16.53 12.64
N PRO A 110 7.74 -17.66 12.52
CA PRO A 110 6.69 -17.79 11.53
C PRO A 110 5.47 -16.95 11.90
N THR A 111 4.74 -16.46 10.91
CA THR A 111 3.47 -15.76 11.13
C THR A 111 2.35 -16.80 11.13
N ILE A 112 1.68 -16.98 12.27
CA ILE A 112 0.65 -18.03 12.44
C ILE A 112 -0.76 -17.45 12.31
N THR A 113 -1.00 -16.29 12.93
CA THR A 113 -2.27 -15.55 12.88
C THR A 113 -1.99 -14.09 12.56
N ASN A 114 -3.02 -13.34 12.17
CA ASN A 114 -2.94 -11.89 11.98
C ASN A 114 -3.40 -11.11 13.22
N PHE A 115 -3.73 -11.78 14.33
CA PHE A 115 -4.14 -11.12 15.58
C PHE A 115 -3.06 -11.20 16.65
N PHE A 116 -2.35 -12.32 16.74
CA PHE A 116 -1.37 -12.61 17.78
C PHE A 116 -0.03 -12.99 17.18
N ASP A 117 1.05 -12.47 17.76
CA ASP A 117 2.41 -12.89 17.45
C ASP A 117 2.71 -14.25 18.09
N LEU A 118 3.82 -14.89 17.73
CA LEU A 118 4.12 -16.23 18.24
C LEU A 118 4.26 -16.24 19.77
N ALA A 119 4.90 -15.20 20.33
CA ALA A 119 5.08 -15.06 21.77
C ALA A 119 3.73 -14.94 22.51
N ASP A 120 2.75 -14.25 21.93
CA ASP A 120 1.41 -14.13 22.50
C ASP A 120 0.73 -15.50 22.53
N LEU A 121 0.77 -16.24 21.41
CA LEU A 121 0.21 -17.59 21.31
C LEU A 121 0.84 -18.56 22.31
N GLN A 122 2.15 -18.45 22.52
CA GLN A 122 2.89 -19.26 23.50
C GLN A 122 2.56 -18.89 24.95
N SER A 123 2.10 -17.66 25.20
CA SER A 123 1.69 -17.20 26.54
C SER A 123 0.30 -17.67 26.96
N PHE A 124 -0.53 -18.11 26.00
CA PHE A 124 -1.91 -18.52 26.28
C PHE A 124 -1.96 -19.84 27.04
N THR A 125 -2.37 -19.78 28.31
CA THR A 125 -2.46 -20.95 29.20
C THR A 125 -3.46 -22.00 28.73
N TRP A 126 -4.47 -21.61 27.95
CA TRP A 126 -5.47 -22.51 27.38
C TRP A 126 -5.01 -23.21 26.09
N LEU A 127 -3.90 -22.79 25.48
CA LEU A 127 -3.37 -23.35 24.24
C LEU A 127 -2.11 -24.19 24.56
N PRO A 128 -2.21 -25.53 24.63
CA PRO A 128 -1.05 -26.35 24.94
C PRO A 128 0.06 -26.17 23.89
N SER A 129 1.30 -25.97 24.33
CA SER A 129 2.43 -25.79 23.42
C SER A 129 2.63 -26.96 22.46
N SER A 130 2.25 -28.19 22.88
CA SER A 130 2.26 -29.37 22.01
C SER A 130 1.32 -29.24 20.81
N VAL A 131 0.14 -28.64 21.00
CA VAL A 131 -0.84 -28.40 19.93
C VAL A 131 -0.33 -27.33 18.98
N LEU A 132 0.15 -26.20 19.51
CA LEU A 132 0.72 -25.13 18.69
C LEU A 132 1.92 -25.62 17.87
N ASN A 133 2.82 -26.40 18.49
CA ASN A 133 3.98 -26.97 17.81
C ASN A 133 3.57 -27.99 16.73
N ALA A 134 2.62 -28.88 17.03
CA ALA A 134 2.12 -29.85 16.06
C ALA A 134 1.48 -29.15 14.85
N TYR A 135 0.65 -28.13 15.09
CA TYR A 135 0.07 -27.31 14.03
C TYR A 135 1.15 -26.61 13.20
N THR A 136 2.11 -25.96 13.85
CA THR A 136 3.20 -25.23 13.21
C THR A 136 4.04 -26.16 12.32
N GLN A 137 4.40 -27.35 12.81
CA GLN A 137 5.16 -28.34 12.04
C GLN A 137 4.35 -28.85 10.83
N TRP A 138 3.08 -29.17 11.03
CA TRP A 138 2.20 -29.62 9.96
C TRP A 138 2.03 -28.54 8.89
N ALA A 139 1.66 -27.31 9.27
CA ALA A 139 1.43 -26.21 8.33
C ALA A 139 2.71 -25.83 7.57
N SER A 140 3.85 -25.77 8.26
CA SER A 140 5.16 -25.54 7.64
C SER A 140 5.50 -26.58 6.57
N SER A 141 5.03 -27.83 6.71
CA SER A 141 5.24 -28.88 5.72
C SER A 141 4.43 -28.72 4.42
N LEU A 142 3.50 -27.76 4.40
CA LEU A 142 2.59 -27.50 3.27
C LEU A 142 2.91 -26.20 2.52
N ILE A 143 3.60 -25.25 3.14
CA ILE A 143 3.90 -23.93 2.57
C ILE A 143 5.27 -23.86 1.90
N ARG A 144 5.40 -22.99 0.90
CA ARG A 144 6.65 -22.79 0.16
C ARG A 144 7.67 -21.96 0.94
N VAL A 145 7.18 -20.96 1.68
CA VAL A 145 8.01 -20.09 2.50
C VAL A 145 7.67 -20.37 3.96
N PRO A 146 8.63 -20.79 4.81
CA PRO A 146 8.37 -21.20 6.19
C PRO A 146 7.67 -20.15 7.06
N THR A 147 7.72 -18.88 6.67
CA THR A 147 7.07 -17.79 7.39
C THR A 147 5.55 -17.73 7.23
N ASP A 148 4.98 -18.40 6.23
CA ASP A 148 3.62 -18.15 5.72
C ASP A 148 2.54 -19.09 6.29
N ILE A 149 2.71 -19.58 7.52
CA ILE A 149 1.71 -20.43 8.19
C ILE A 149 0.33 -19.74 8.23
N LEU A 150 0.31 -18.41 8.32
CA LEU A 150 -0.88 -17.57 8.25
C LEU A 150 -1.76 -17.86 7.03
N MET A 151 -1.17 -18.14 5.87
CA MET A 151 -1.93 -18.45 4.66
C MET A 151 -2.66 -19.79 4.78
N ILE A 152 -2.07 -20.78 5.47
CA ILE A 152 -2.75 -22.04 5.82
C ILE A 152 -3.88 -21.77 6.81
N THR A 153 -3.63 -20.96 7.83
CA THR A 153 -4.66 -20.58 8.82
C THR A 153 -5.87 -19.94 8.11
N HIS A 154 -5.63 -19.01 7.18
CA HIS A 154 -6.69 -18.38 6.39
C HIS A 154 -7.42 -19.36 5.47
N LEU A 155 -6.70 -20.23 4.75
CA LEU A 155 -7.34 -21.28 3.95
C LEU A 155 -8.26 -22.17 4.81
N LEU A 156 -7.78 -22.62 5.97
CA LEU A 156 -8.60 -23.41 6.90
C LEU A 156 -9.85 -22.64 7.33
N LEU A 157 -9.73 -21.36 7.64
CA LEU A 157 -10.88 -20.51 7.98
C LEU A 157 -11.87 -20.42 6.81
N TYR A 158 -11.41 -20.11 5.60
CA TYR A 158 -12.31 -19.94 4.44
C TYR A 158 -13.02 -21.25 4.06
N PHE A 159 -12.31 -22.38 4.11
CA PHE A 159 -12.87 -23.69 3.78
C PHE A 159 -13.74 -24.28 4.89
N SER A 160 -13.59 -23.85 6.14
CA SER A 160 -14.46 -24.25 7.26
C SER A 160 -15.65 -23.32 7.48
N THR A 161 -15.63 -22.09 6.93
CA THR A 161 -16.67 -21.09 7.13
C THR A 161 -17.30 -20.61 5.82
N THR A 162 -16.60 -19.81 5.01
CA THR A 162 -17.10 -19.20 3.76
C THR A 162 -17.66 -20.24 2.80
N VAL A 163 -16.90 -21.29 2.49
CA VAL A 163 -17.28 -22.30 1.50
C VAL A 163 -18.55 -23.06 1.92
N PRO A 164 -18.61 -23.74 3.08
CA PRO A 164 -19.83 -24.46 3.48
C PRO A 164 -21.02 -23.51 3.65
N SER A 165 -20.78 -22.30 4.13
CA SER A 165 -21.82 -21.27 4.27
C SER A 165 -22.43 -20.88 2.91
N ALA A 166 -21.60 -20.64 1.88
CA ALA A 166 -22.07 -20.35 0.53
C ALA A 166 -22.82 -21.54 -0.09
N LEU A 167 -22.25 -22.75 0.01
CA LEU A 167 -22.86 -23.95 -0.55
C LEU A 167 -24.23 -24.25 0.07
N TYR A 168 -24.36 -24.05 1.39
CA TYR A 168 -25.64 -24.22 2.08
C TYR A 168 -26.68 -23.21 1.57
N LEU A 169 -26.31 -21.92 1.47
CA LEU A 169 -27.21 -20.87 0.97
C LEU A 169 -27.64 -21.11 -0.47
N LEU A 170 -26.71 -21.53 -1.34
CA LEU A 170 -26.95 -21.76 -2.77
C LEU A 170 -27.75 -23.04 -3.04
N PHE A 171 -27.44 -24.15 -2.37
CA PHE A 171 -27.89 -25.48 -2.78
C PHE A 171 -28.78 -26.21 -1.77
N ILE A 172 -28.86 -25.75 -0.51
CA ILE A 172 -29.66 -26.41 0.53
C ILE A 172 -30.86 -25.55 0.91
N ARG A 173 -30.62 -24.40 1.54
CA ARG A 173 -31.69 -23.53 2.02
C ARG A 173 -31.20 -22.09 2.22
N PHE A 174 -31.83 -21.16 1.52
CA PHE A 174 -31.64 -19.74 1.79
C PHE A 174 -32.32 -19.33 3.10
N SER A 175 -31.62 -18.55 3.93
CA SER A 175 -32.24 -17.80 5.03
C SER A 175 -31.57 -16.44 5.18
N TRP A 176 -32.35 -15.43 5.56
CA TRP A 176 -31.85 -14.06 5.72
C TRP A 176 -30.78 -13.92 6.82
N PRO A 177 -30.96 -14.49 8.03
CA PRO A 177 -29.92 -14.38 9.06
C PRO A 177 -28.59 -14.98 8.62
N HIS A 178 -28.63 -16.15 7.97
CA HIS A 178 -27.42 -16.79 7.44
C HIS A 178 -26.80 -15.97 6.31
N ALA A 179 -27.59 -15.44 5.36
CA ALA A 179 -27.06 -14.61 4.28
C ALA A 179 -26.37 -13.34 4.78
N VAL A 180 -26.96 -12.66 5.78
CA VAL A 180 -26.35 -11.47 6.40
C VAL A 180 -25.07 -11.85 7.14
N LEU A 181 -25.08 -12.91 7.95
CA LEU A 181 -23.90 -13.38 8.66
C LEU A 181 -22.79 -13.80 7.69
N HIS A 182 -23.14 -14.48 6.60
CA HIS A 182 -22.22 -14.83 5.51
C HIS A 182 -21.57 -13.60 4.91
N ALA A 183 -22.35 -12.56 4.59
CA ALA A 183 -21.82 -11.33 4.02
C ALA A 183 -20.91 -10.56 4.98
N VAL A 184 -21.24 -10.52 6.28
CA VAL A 184 -20.39 -9.89 7.30
C VAL A 184 -19.05 -10.62 7.43
N ILE A 185 -19.08 -11.96 7.53
CA ILE A 185 -17.86 -12.77 7.64
C ILE A 185 -17.00 -12.65 6.38
N ASN A 186 -17.61 -12.72 5.19
CA ASN A 186 -16.85 -12.53 3.95
C ASN A 186 -16.31 -11.11 3.82
N GLY A 187 -17.07 -10.08 4.19
CA GLY A 187 -16.58 -8.70 4.24
C GLY A 187 -15.33 -8.56 5.13
N TRP A 188 -15.28 -9.29 6.25
CA TRP A 188 -14.09 -9.38 7.10
C TRP A 188 -12.91 -10.07 6.42
N TYR A 189 -13.16 -11.11 5.63
CA TYR A 189 -12.13 -11.89 4.94
C TYR A 189 -11.66 -11.32 3.59
N VAL A 190 -12.44 -10.46 2.95
CA VAL A 190 -12.16 -9.97 1.59
C VAL A 190 -10.77 -9.32 1.47
N GLY A 191 -10.38 -8.50 2.44
CA GLY A 191 -9.05 -7.87 2.43
C GLY A 191 -7.94 -8.91 2.53
N THR A 192 -8.01 -9.78 3.55
CA THR A 192 -6.98 -10.80 3.77
C THR A 192 -6.91 -11.81 2.62
N TYR A 193 -8.04 -12.20 2.04
CA TYR A 193 -8.04 -13.09 0.86
C TYR A 193 -7.48 -12.39 -0.38
N THR A 194 -7.88 -11.15 -0.64
CA THR A 194 -7.41 -10.41 -1.82
C THR A 194 -5.89 -10.26 -1.81
N LEU A 195 -5.30 -9.94 -0.66
CA LEU A 195 -3.85 -9.81 -0.57
C LEU A 195 -3.14 -11.17 -0.47
N MET A 196 -3.80 -12.23 0.01
CA MET A 196 -3.28 -13.60 -0.16
C MET A 196 -3.23 -13.97 -1.66
N MET A 197 -4.26 -13.61 -2.42
CA MET A 197 -4.29 -13.83 -3.87
C MET A 197 -3.26 -12.97 -4.61
N HIS A 198 -3.01 -11.75 -4.15
CA HIS A 198 -1.91 -10.91 -4.64
C HIS A 198 -0.56 -11.62 -4.48
N GLN A 199 -0.27 -12.21 -3.30
CA GLN A 199 0.92 -13.01 -3.10
C GLN A 199 0.92 -14.27 -3.99
N HIS A 200 -0.21 -14.98 -4.09
CA HIS A 200 -0.35 -16.19 -4.91
C HIS A 200 -0.03 -15.93 -6.38
N ILE A 201 -0.56 -14.87 -6.98
CA ILE A 201 -0.37 -14.58 -8.41
C ILE A 201 1.06 -14.12 -8.75
N HIS A 202 1.70 -13.37 -7.84
CA HIS A 202 3.08 -12.93 -8.01
C HIS A 202 4.07 -14.07 -7.77
N MET A 203 3.89 -14.83 -6.70
CA MET A 203 4.79 -15.93 -6.31
C MET A 203 4.45 -17.28 -6.96
N ARG A 204 3.38 -17.33 -7.76
CA ARG A 204 2.91 -18.52 -8.50
C ARG A 204 2.49 -19.66 -7.57
N GLY A 205 1.75 -19.35 -6.52
CA GLY A 205 1.26 -20.34 -5.55
C GLY A 205 1.90 -20.22 -4.17
N ILE A 206 1.17 -20.69 -3.17
CA ILE A 206 1.54 -20.61 -1.74
C ILE A 206 1.96 -21.97 -1.18
N LEU A 207 1.41 -23.07 -1.71
CA LEU A 207 1.71 -24.42 -1.24
C LEU A 207 2.90 -25.06 -1.95
N THR A 208 3.56 -25.99 -1.26
CA THR A 208 4.66 -26.78 -1.80
C THR A 208 4.24 -27.55 -3.05
N ARG A 209 5.20 -27.79 -3.95
CA ARG A 209 4.98 -28.52 -5.20
C ARG A 209 5.53 -29.96 -5.18
N ASP A 210 5.93 -30.44 -4.02
CA ASP A 210 6.46 -31.79 -3.80
C ASP A 210 5.36 -32.86 -3.92
N LYS A 211 4.16 -32.57 -3.42
CA LYS A 211 3.02 -33.49 -3.44
C LYS A 211 2.04 -33.14 -4.56
N LEU A 212 1.47 -34.16 -5.21
CA LEU A 212 0.47 -33.92 -6.27
C LEU A 212 -0.77 -33.20 -5.73
N TRP A 213 -1.26 -33.61 -4.56
CA TRP A 213 -2.48 -33.04 -3.99
C TRP A 213 -2.31 -31.57 -3.57
N THR A 214 -1.15 -31.15 -3.03
CA THR A 214 -0.90 -29.74 -2.69
C THR A 214 -0.86 -28.88 -3.94
N ARG A 215 -0.23 -29.35 -5.02
CA ARG A 215 -0.23 -28.67 -6.32
C ARG A 215 -1.63 -28.48 -6.89
N LEU A 216 -2.45 -29.53 -6.83
CA LEU A 216 -3.81 -29.48 -7.34
C LEU A 216 -4.66 -28.54 -6.49
N PHE A 217 -4.56 -28.63 -5.16
CA PHE A 217 -5.28 -27.74 -4.27
C PHE A 217 -4.90 -26.27 -4.50
N ASP A 218 -3.60 -25.95 -4.53
CA ASP A 218 -3.06 -24.61 -4.76
C ASP A 218 -3.49 -23.99 -6.11
N ALA A 219 -3.68 -24.84 -7.13
CA ALA A 219 -4.19 -24.43 -8.43
C ALA A 219 -5.71 -24.25 -8.46
N VAL A 220 -6.46 -25.01 -7.65
CA VAL A 220 -7.92 -25.11 -7.75
C VAL A 220 -8.64 -24.21 -6.75
N PHE A 221 -8.10 -23.99 -5.54
CA PHE A 221 -8.79 -23.20 -4.52
C PHE A 221 -9.23 -21.81 -5.00
N PRO A 222 -8.47 -21.06 -5.85
CA PRO A 222 -8.91 -19.75 -6.32
C PRO A 222 -10.20 -19.84 -7.13
N TYR A 223 -10.41 -20.90 -7.89
CA TYR A 223 -11.64 -21.07 -8.68
C TYR A 223 -12.91 -21.22 -7.82
N LEU A 224 -12.75 -21.58 -6.55
CA LEU A 224 -13.84 -21.61 -5.59
C LEU A 224 -13.94 -20.32 -4.78
N LEU A 225 -12.80 -19.82 -4.28
CA LEU A 225 -12.77 -18.70 -3.35
C LEU A 225 -12.81 -17.32 -4.04
N ASP A 226 -12.23 -17.16 -5.24
CA ASP A 226 -12.24 -15.89 -5.98
C ASP A 226 -13.66 -15.32 -6.11
N PRO A 227 -14.65 -16.08 -6.63
CA PRO A 227 -16.00 -15.54 -6.79
C PRO A 227 -16.71 -15.24 -5.47
N LEU A 228 -16.45 -16.02 -4.42
CA LEU A 228 -17.02 -15.81 -3.08
C LEU A 228 -16.47 -14.55 -2.42
N MET A 229 -15.26 -14.16 -2.78
CA MET A 229 -14.57 -12.97 -2.28
C MET A 229 -14.72 -11.77 -3.22
N GLY A 230 -15.47 -11.91 -4.33
CA GLY A 230 -15.83 -10.84 -5.26
C GLY A 230 -14.93 -10.71 -6.49
N HIS A 231 -13.91 -11.55 -6.63
CA HIS A 231 -13.10 -11.61 -7.84
C HIS A 231 -13.83 -12.40 -8.93
N THR A 232 -13.73 -11.95 -10.18
CA THR A 232 -13.97 -12.83 -11.33
C THR A 232 -12.72 -13.67 -11.58
N TRP A 233 -12.90 -14.88 -12.09
CA TRP A 233 -11.79 -15.83 -12.25
C TRP A 233 -10.65 -15.21 -13.05
N ASN A 234 -9.41 -15.32 -12.55
CA ASN A 234 -8.18 -14.84 -13.21
C ASN A 234 -8.15 -13.35 -13.65
N SER A 235 -9.23 -12.58 -13.55
CA SER A 235 -9.27 -11.19 -14.01
C SER A 235 -8.33 -10.32 -13.18
N TYR A 236 -8.18 -10.61 -11.88
CA TYR A 236 -7.19 -9.94 -11.04
C TYR A 236 -5.75 -10.20 -11.53
N TYR A 237 -5.41 -11.41 -11.96
CA TYR A 237 -4.11 -11.70 -12.56
C TYR A 237 -3.87 -10.90 -13.86
N TYR A 238 -4.84 -10.90 -14.78
CA TYR A 238 -4.68 -10.19 -16.04
C TYR A 238 -4.62 -8.68 -15.85
N HIS A 239 -5.46 -8.12 -14.98
CA HIS A 239 -5.49 -6.70 -14.70
C HIS A 239 -4.26 -6.25 -13.91
N HIS A 240 -3.93 -6.91 -12.79
CA HIS A 240 -2.85 -6.49 -11.91
C HIS A 240 -1.48 -6.81 -12.51
N VAL A 241 -1.21 -8.09 -12.83
CA VAL A 241 0.13 -8.55 -13.20
C VAL A 241 0.44 -8.29 -14.66
N LYS A 242 -0.53 -8.51 -15.56
CA LYS A 242 -0.29 -8.44 -17.01
C LYS A 242 -0.57 -7.08 -17.63
N HIS A 243 -1.16 -6.16 -16.87
CA HIS A 243 -1.57 -4.85 -17.32
C HIS A 243 -1.03 -3.74 -16.39
N HIS A 244 -1.52 -3.60 -15.16
CA HIS A 244 -1.14 -2.52 -14.22
C HIS A 244 0.37 -2.48 -13.95
N HIS A 245 0.99 -3.62 -13.62
CA HIS A 245 2.44 -3.71 -13.41
C HIS A 245 3.27 -3.46 -14.67
N VAL A 246 2.70 -3.69 -15.85
CA VAL A 246 3.39 -3.45 -17.13
C VAL A 246 3.37 -1.97 -17.47
N GLU A 247 2.26 -1.29 -17.18
CA GLU A 247 2.07 0.12 -17.52
C GLU A 247 2.45 1.08 -16.39
N GLY A 248 2.59 0.60 -15.14
CA GLY A 248 3.18 1.34 -14.02
C GLY A 248 2.40 2.59 -13.60
N ASN A 249 1.06 2.54 -13.62
CA ASN A 249 0.19 3.72 -13.47
C ASN A 249 0.44 4.82 -14.55
N GLY A 250 1.15 4.48 -15.63
CA GLY A 250 1.40 5.34 -16.78
C GLY A 250 0.16 5.54 -17.66
N PRO A 251 0.29 6.27 -18.78
CA PRO A 251 -0.86 6.72 -19.57
C PRO A 251 -1.64 5.60 -20.26
N ASP A 252 -1.04 4.45 -20.51
CA ASP A 252 -1.71 3.30 -21.11
C ASP A 252 -2.33 2.37 -20.05
N ASP A 253 -2.16 2.68 -18.76
CA ASP A 253 -2.78 1.95 -17.68
C ASP A 253 -4.28 2.29 -17.58
N LEU A 254 -5.14 1.29 -17.74
CA LEU A 254 -6.59 1.38 -17.56
C LEU A 254 -7.00 1.81 -16.14
N SER A 255 -6.16 1.58 -15.15
CA SER A 255 -6.30 2.07 -13.77
C SER A 255 -5.39 3.28 -13.46
N SER A 256 -4.90 3.98 -14.48
CA SER A 256 -4.08 5.18 -14.26
C SER A 256 -4.86 6.28 -13.54
N THR A 257 -4.22 6.89 -12.55
CA THR A 257 -4.76 8.06 -11.85
C THR A 257 -4.32 9.40 -12.46
N ILE A 258 -3.34 9.42 -13.38
CA ILE A 258 -2.61 10.64 -13.77
C ILE A 258 -3.47 11.67 -14.51
N ARG A 259 -4.53 11.22 -15.20
CA ARG A 259 -5.46 12.10 -15.93
C ARG A 259 -6.51 12.75 -15.03
N TYR A 260 -6.61 12.32 -13.78
CA TYR A 260 -7.64 12.77 -12.84
C TYR A 260 -7.06 13.78 -11.86
N GLN A 261 -7.90 14.70 -11.41
CA GLN A 261 -7.58 15.53 -10.26
C GLN A 261 -7.79 14.68 -8.99
N ARG A 262 -6.71 14.32 -8.30
CA ARG A 262 -6.71 13.19 -7.34
C ARG A 262 -7.28 13.50 -5.96
N ASP A 263 -7.75 14.73 -5.77
CA ASP A 263 -8.45 15.22 -4.59
C ASP A 263 -9.85 15.77 -4.90
N GLU A 264 -10.42 15.38 -6.06
CA GLU A 264 -11.77 15.77 -6.49
C GLU A 264 -12.71 14.56 -6.54
N LEU A 265 -13.85 14.67 -5.87
CA LEU A 265 -14.85 13.60 -5.81
C LEU A 265 -15.43 13.26 -7.19
N SER A 266 -15.69 14.27 -8.02
CA SER A 266 -16.25 14.05 -9.35
C SER A 266 -15.30 13.26 -10.26
N GLU A 267 -13.99 13.53 -10.15
CA GLU A 267 -12.94 12.81 -10.90
C GLU A 267 -12.76 11.39 -10.37
N PHE A 268 -12.80 11.20 -9.05
CA PHE A 268 -12.80 9.87 -8.44
C PHE A 268 -13.99 9.02 -8.90
N LEU A 269 -15.21 9.58 -8.95
CA LEU A 269 -16.40 8.87 -9.40
C LEU A 269 -16.32 8.50 -10.90
N LYS A 270 -15.74 9.36 -11.75
CA LYS A 270 -15.48 9.03 -13.17
C LYS A 270 -14.50 7.87 -13.29
N TYR A 271 -13.42 7.92 -12.52
CA TYR A 271 -12.39 6.88 -12.47
C TYR A 271 -12.96 5.52 -12.03
N VAL A 272 -13.66 5.49 -10.88
CA VAL A 272 -14.32 4.27 -10.38
C VAL A 272 -15.37 3.79 -11.36
N GLY A 273 -16.24 4.68 -11.86
CA GLY A 273 -17.31 4.34 -12.78
C GLY A 273 -16.82 3.71 -14.08
N ARG A 274 -15.74 4.25 -14.67
CA ARG A 274 -15.13 3.68 -15.87
C ARG A 274 -14.73 2.23 -15.63
N PHE A 275 -13.94 1.95 -14.61
CA PHE A 275 -13.52 0.58 -14.31
C PHE A 275 -14.70 -0.31 -13.98
N TYR A 276 -15.59 0.15 -13.10
CA TYR A 276 -16.72 -0.62 -12.59
C TYR A 276 -17.63 -1.15 -13.71
N PHE A 277 -17.90 -0.31 -14.72
CA PHE A 277 -18.82 -0.63 -15.81
C PHE A 277 -18.13 -1.14 -17.09
N LEU A 278 -16.87 -0.80 -17.35
CA LEU A 278 -16.24 -1.05 -18.66
C LEU A 278 -15.04 -2.00 -18.61
N VAL A 279 -14.48 -2.36 -17.45
CA VAL A 279 -13.25 -3.18 -17.37
C VAL A 279 -13.37 -4.53 -18.09
N TRP A 280 -14.55 -5.14 -18.07
CA TRP A 280 -14.82 -6.43 -18.75
C TRP A 280 -14.62 -6.36 -20.28
N LEU A 281 -14.69 -5.16 -20.85
CA LEU A 281 -14.45 -4.89 -22.26
C LEU A 281 -13.09 -4.22 -22.48
N ASP A 282 -12.76 -3.22 -21.68
CA ASP A 282 -11.54 -2.42 -21.82
C ASP A 282 -10.27 -3.27 -21.70
N LEU A 283 -10.21 -4.18 -20.73
CA LEU A 283 -9.01 -4.99 -20.48
C LEU A 283 -8.72 -5.97 -21.64
N PRO A 284 -9.69 -6.77 -22.15
CA PRO A 284 -9.47 -7.57 -23.36
C PRO A 284 -9.06 -6.74 -24.57
N LEU A 285 -9.73 -5.60 -24.81
CA LEU A 285 -9.42 -4.73 -25.94
C LEU A 285 -8.03 -4.09 -25.83
N TYR A 286 -7.60 -3.72 -24.62
CA TYR A 286 -6.24 -3.24 -24.36
C TYR A 286 -5.22 -4.27 -24.85
N PHE A 287 -5.35 -5.54 -24.45
CA PHE A 287 -4.42 -6.57 -24.89
C PHE A 287 -4.45 -6.77 -26.41
N MET A 288 -5.64 -6.78 -27.03
CA MET A 288 -5.77 -6.90 -28.49
C MET A 288 -5.12 -5.73 -29.24
N ARG A 289 -5.28 -4.49 -28.76
CA ARG A 289 -4.63 -3.30 -29.34
C ARG A 289 -3.11 -3.34 -29.23
N LYS A 290 -2.58 -3.97 -28.18
CA LYS A 290 -1.14 -4.20 -27.98
C LYS A 290 -0.62 -5.48 -28.68
N GLY A 291 -1.43 -6.12 -29.52
CA GLY A 291 -1.07 -7.35 -30.25
C GLY A 291 -1.02 -8.62 -29.40
N ARG A 292 -1.46 -8.57 -28.15
CA ARG A 292 -1.46 -9.68 -27.17
C ARG A 292 -2.78 -10.44 -27.20
N TYR A 293 -3.12 -11.01 -28.36
CA TYR A 293 -4.43 -11.61 -28.63
C TYR A 293 -4.79 -12.77 -27.69
N VAL A 294 -3.81 -13.58 -27.29
CA VAL A 294 -4.04 -14.72 -26.38
C VAL A 294 -4.44 -14.24 -24.99
N GLU A 295 -3.76 -13.24 -24.44
CA GLU A 295 -4.14 -12.63 -23.17
C GLU A 295 -5.49 -11.91 -23.25
N GLY A 296 -5.75 -11.21 -24.36
CA GLY A 296 -7.06 -10.59 -24.60
C GLY A 296 -8.20 -11.61 -24.60
N ALA A 297 -8.03 -12.72 -25.31
CA ALA A 297 -9.01 -13.81 -25.36
C ALA A 297 -9.19 -14.48 -23.98
N LYS A 298 -8.12 -14.70 -23.23
CA LYS A 298 -8.20 -15.28 -21.87
C LYS A 298 -8.87 -14.35 -20.87
N ALA A 299 -8.50 -13.06 -20.87
CA ALA A 299 -9.13 -12.06 -20.01
C ALA A 299 -10.64 -11.97 -20.28
N ALA A 300 -11.04 -11.96 -21.56
CA ALA A 300 -12.45 -12.03 -21.95
C ALA A 300 -13.11 -13.32 -21.46
N PHE A 301 -12.53 -14.49 -21.80
CA PHE A 301 -13.09 -15.79 -21.45
C PHE A 301 -13.43 -15.90 -19.96
N TRP A 302 -12.48 -15.55 -19.09
CA TRP A 302 -12.70 -15.73 -17.65
C TRP A 302 -13.73 -14.77 -17.07
N GLU A 303 -13.76 -13.53 -17.57
CA GLU A 303 -14.72 -12.53 -17.16
C GLU A 303 -16.15 -12.95 -17.56
N TYR A 304 -16.37 -13.30 -18.83
CA TYR A 304 -17.68 -13.75 -19.32
C TYR A 304 -18.09 -15.10 -18.72
N ALA A 305 -17.16 -16.01 -18.47
CA ALA A 305 -17.44 -17.27 -17.79
C ALA A 305 -17.92 -17.04 -16.35
N SER A 306 -17.33 -16.08 -15.64
CA SER A 306 -17.78 -15.70 -14.29
C SER A 306 -19.21 -15.14 -14.32
N TYR A 307 -19.53 -14.26 -15.29
CA TYR A 307 -20.89 -13.75 -15.46
C TYR A 307 -21.89 -14.85 -15.85
N ALA A 308 -21.51 -15.75 -16.75
CA ALA A 308 -22.33 -16.90 -17.12
C ALA A 308 -22.62 -17.80 -15.91
N MET A 309 -21.62 -18.03 -15.05
CA MET A 309 -21.80 -18.75 -13.78
C MET A 309 -22.79 -18.03 -12.86
N TYR A 310 -22.66 -16.71 -12.69
CA TYR A 310 -23.59 -15.93 -11.86
C TYR A 310 -25.02 -16.02 -12.38
N VAL A 311 -25.24 -15.85 -13.69
CA VAL A 311 -26.57 -15.96 -14.31
C VAL A 311 -27.13 -17.38 -14.17
N PHE A 312 -26.28 -18.40 -14.36
CA PHE A 312 -26.67 -19.79 -14.20
C PHE A 312 -27.13 -20.09 -12.77
N LEU A 313 -26.32 -19.73 -11.76
CA LEU A 313 -26.68 -19.93 -10.35
C LEU A 313 -27.89 -19.10 -9.96
N TRP A 314 -28.01 -17.88 -10.46
CA TRP A 314 -29.18 -17.03 -10.20
C TRP A 314 -30.48 -17.70 -10.63
N LYS A 315 -30.48 -18.35 -11.80
CA LYS A 315 -31.66 -18.97 -12.40
C LYS A 315 -31.94 -20.38 -11.86
N TYR A 316 -30.90 -21.16 -11.57
CA TYR A 316 -31.04 -22.61 -11.35
C TYR A 316 -30.62 -23.09 -9.95
N ALA A 317 -29.94 -22.28 -9.13
CA ALA A 317 -29.61 -22.70 -7.77
C ALA A 317 -30.88 -22.82 -6.91
N PRO A 318 -31.03 -23.87 -6.07
CA PRO A 318 -32.17 -24.03 -5.16
C PRO A 318 -32.45 -22.83 -4.25
N GLY A 319 -31.40 -22.13 -3.79
CA GLY A 319 -31.52 -20.88 -3.01
C GLY A 319 -31.95 -19.65 -3.84
N GLY A 320 -32.04 -19.80 -5.16
CA GLY A 320 -32.45 -18.78 -6.13
C GLY A 320 -31.50 -17.59 -6.24
N GLY A 321 -31.98 -16.54 -6.92
CA GLY A 321 -31.25 -15.30 -7.12
C GLY A 321 -30.82 -14.60 -5.83
N LYS A 322 -31.57 -14.77 -4.73
CA LYS A 322 -31.22 -14.19 -3.42
C LYS A 322 -29.92 -14.79 -2.89
N ALA A 323 -29.79 -16.12 -2.92
CA ALA A 323 -28.55 -16.78 -2.48
C ALA A 323 -27.36 -16.36 -3.35
N THR A 324 -27.55 -16.34 -4.67
CA THR A 324 -26.52 -15.91 -5.63
C THR A 324 -26.11 -14.45 -5.40
N PHE A 325 -27.06 -13.56 -5.12
CA PHE A 325 -26.77 -12.17 -4.81
C PHE A 325 -25.86 -12.05 -3.59
N TRP A 326 -26.25 -12.65 -2.46
CA TRP A 326 -25.54 -12.50 -1.18
C TRP A 326 -24.19 -13.22 -1.11
N THR A 327 -23.99 -14.27 -1.92
CA THR A 327 -22.76 -15.08 -1.90
C THR A 327 -21.77 -14.72 -3.00
N LEU A 328 -22.21 -14.12 -4.11
CA LEU A 328 -21.37 -13.89 -5.30
C LEU A 328 -21.47 -12.47 -5.83
N VAL A 329 -22.69 -11.96 -6.08
CA VAL A 329 -22.86 -10.65 -6.73
C VAL A 329 -22.48 -9.51 -5.78
N LEU A 330 -22.95 -9.54 -4.53
CA LEU A 330 -22.65 -8.48 -3.55
C LEU A 330 -21.14 -8.36 -3.29
N PRO A 331 -20.39 -9.44 -2.98
CA PRO A 331 -18.93 -9.37 -2.89
C PRO A 331 -18.28 -8.79 -4.14
N PHE A 332 -18.74 -9.19 -5.34
CA PHE A 332 -18.23 -8.69 -6.61
C PHE A 332 -18.41 -7.18 -6.80
N LEU A 333 -19.61 -6.67 -6.50
CA LEU A 333 -19.91 -5.24 -6.59
C LEU A 333 -19.07 -4.46 -5.56
N VAL A 334 -18.98 -4.92 -4.32
CA VAL A 334 -18.22 -4.24 -3.26
C VAL A 334 -16.72 -4.23 -3.56
N LEU A 335 -16.16 -5.38 -3.94
CA LEU A 335 -14.72 -5.51 -4.18
C LEU A 335 -14.25 -4.59 -5.32
N ARG A 336 -15.02 -4.45 -6.41
CA ARG A 336 -14.65 -3.55 -7.51
C ARG A 336 -14.47 -2.11 -7.05
N VAL A 337 -15.37 -1.61 -6.21
CA VAL A 337 -15.23 -0.25 -5.65
C VAL A 337 -14.01 -0.19 -4.72
N ALA A 338 -13.84 -1.20 -3.87
CA ALA A 338 -12.75 -1.25 -2.89
C ALA A 338 -11.37 -1.27 -3.57
N LEU A 339 -11.17 -2.09 -4.61
CA LEU A 339 -9.92 -2.16 -5.37
C LEU A 339 -9.58 -0.81 -6.02
N MET A 340 -10.56 -0.14 -6.61
CA MET A 340 -10.32 1.16 -7.26
C MET A 340 -10.04 2.26 -6.25
N ALA A 341 -10.73 2.26 -5.10
CA ALA A 341 -10.45 3.19 -4.02
C ALA A 341 -9.09 2.95 -3.35
N GLY A 342 -8.65 1.69 -3.25
CA GLY A 342 -7.30 1.32 -2.83
C GLY A 342 -6.23 1.79 -3.82
N ASN A 343 -6.40 1.48 -5.12
CA ASN A 343 -5.46 1.93 -6.17
C ASN A 343 -5.35 3.46 -6.22
N TRP A 344 -6.47 4.17 -6.02
CA TRP A 344 -6.44 5.62 -5.93
C TRP A 344 -5.56 6.10 -4.79
N GLY A 345 -5.70 5.54 -3.59
CA GLY A 345 -4.87 5.88 -2.43
C GLY A 345 -3.40 5.55 -2.63
N GLN A 346 -3.11 4.42 -3.30
CA GLN A 346 -1.76 3.96 -3.64
C GLN A 346 -1.04 4.88 -4.64
N HIS A 347 -1.78 5.46 -5.59
CA HIS A 347 -1.26 6.25 -6.71
C HIS A 347 -1.83 7.67 -6.78
N ALA A 348 -2.25 8.26 -5.67
CA ALA A 348 -2.80 9.62 -5.66
C ALA A 348 -1.73 10.72 -5.76
N PHE A 349 -0.53 10.45 -5.25
CA PHE A 349 0.54 11.44 -5.10
C PHE A 349 1.66 11.24 -6.12
N VAL A 350 1.30 11.21 -7.41
CA VAL A 350 2.30 11.07 -8.47
C VAL A 350 3.03 12.40 -8.66
N ASP A 351 4.35 12.36 -8.54
CA ASP A 351 5.25 13.49 -8.72
C ASP A 351 5.15 14.08 -10.13
N ASP A 352 5.13 15.41 -10.22
CA ASP A 352 4.99 16.10 -11.48
C ASP A 352 6.31 16.26 -12.24
N GLU A 353 7.48 16.06 -11.63
CA GLU A 353 8.77 16.14 -12.30
C GLU A 353 9.18 14.79 -12.89
N GLU A 354 9.12 13.74 -12.07
CA GLU A 354 9.56 12.38 -12.42
C GLU A 354 8.45 11.33 -12.18
N PRO A 355 7.33 11.41 -12.94
CA PRO A 355 6.16 10.57 -12.71
C PRO A 355 6.36 9.08 -13.07
N GLU A 356 7.45 8.73 -13.76
CA GLU A 356 7.80 7.35 -14.13
C GLU A 356 8.59 6.62 -13.04
N SER A 357 9.14 7.32 -12.05
CA SER A 357 9.87 6.69 -10.95
C SER A 357 8.89 6.02 -10.00
N ASP A 358 9.04 4.70 -9.78
CA ASP A 358 8.21 3.96 -8.81
C ASP A 358 8.27 4.56 -7.40
N TYR A 359 9.39 5.19 -7.03
CA TYR A 359 9.55 5.93 -5.77
C TYR A 359 8.66 7.17 -5.66
N ARG A 360 8.27 7.73 -6.81
CA ARG A 360 7.59 9.02 -6.94
C ARG A 360 6.18 8.89 -7.53
N SER A 361 5.79 7.71 -8.01
CA SER A 361 4.47 7.38 -8.55
C SER A 361 3.61 6.55 -7.59
N SER A 362 4.18 6.08 -6.48
CA SER A 362 3.52 5.28 -5.44
C SER A 362 3.91 5.78 -4.04
N VAL A 363 3.23 5.28 -3.00
CA VAL A 363 3.54 5.63 -1.61
C VAL A 363 3.74 4.39 -0.74
N THR A 364 4.46 4.57 0.38
CA THR A 364 4.63 3.55 1.41
C THR A 364 3.89 3.95 2.67
N LEU A 365 3.16 3.00 3.27
CA LEU A 365 2.48 3.13 4.56
C LEU A 365 3.15 2.18 5.55
N VAL A 366 3.82 2.77 6.54
CA VAL A 366 4.31 2.06 7.73
C VAL A 366 3.28 2.22 8.84
N ASP A 367 3.30 1.38 9.87
CA ASP A 367 2.37 1.49 11.00
C ASP A 367 0.90 1.58 10.59
N VAL A 368 0.43 0.55 9.89
CA VAL A 368 -0.97 0.43 9.48
C VAL A 368 -1.47 -0.98 9.78
N ALA A 369 -2.70 -1.08 10.27
CA ALA A 369 -3.32 -2.37 10.57
C ALA A 369 -3.34 -3.30 9.35
N SER A 370 -3.43 -2.76 8.13
CA SER A 370 -3.34 -3.53 6.90
C SER A 370 -1.99 -4.22 6.71
N ASN A 371 -0.87 -3.72 7.24
CA ASN A 371 0.39 -4.46 7.16
C ASN A 371 0.33 -5.78 7.94
N ARG A 372 -0.38 -5.78 9.08
CA ARG A 372 -0.62 -6.97 9.89
C ARG A 372 -1.61 -7.93 9.23
N HIS A 373 -2.73 -7.40 8.71
CA HIS A 373 -3.84 -8.23 8.24
C HIS A 373 -3.73 -8.60 6.75
N CYS A 374 -3.05 -7.80 5.96
CA CYS A 374 -3.00 -7.86 4.50
C CYS A 374 -1.55 -7.98 3.97
N TYR A 375 -0.71 -8.74 4.68
CA TYR A 375 0.62 -9.13 4.21
C TYR A 375 1.51 -7.95 3.77
N ASN A 376 1.72 -6.96 4.65
CA ASN A 376 2.59 -5.80 4.38
C ASN A 376 2.26 -5.02 3.08
N ASP A 377 0.98 -4.98 2.66
CA ASP A 377 0.53 -4.24 1.47
C ASP A 377 0.84 -2.72 1.52
N GLY A 378 1.02 -2.17 2.72
CA GLY A 378 1.48 -0.79 2.92
C GLY A 378 2.84 -0.50 2.27
N TYR A 379 3.68 -1.49 1.99
CA TYR A 379 4.95 -1.28 1.29
C TYR A 379 4.79 -1.31 -0.24
N HIS A 380 3.84 -0.55 -0.78
CA HIS A 380 3.47 -0.60 -2.21
C HIS A 380 4.57 -0.07 -3.15
N THR A 381 5.34 0.93 -2.74
CA THR A 381 6.57 1.33 -3.47
C THR A 381 7.56 0.17 -3.59
N SER A 382 7.81 -0.55 -2.48
CA SER A 382 8.65 -1.74 -2.50
C SER A 382 8.06 -2.79 -3.46
N HIS A 383 6.75 -2.98 -3.45
CA HIS A 383 6.06 -3.89 -4.36
C HIS A 383 6.26 -3.55 -5.85
N HIS A 384 6.08 -2.29 -6.25
CA HIS A 384 6.31 -1.87 -7.64
C HIS A 384 7.76 -2.10 -8.08
N LEU A 385 8.74 -1.79 -7.21
CA LEU A 385 10.17 -1.99 -7.49
C LEU A 385 10.55 -3.47 -7.69
N ASN A 386 9.84 -4.41 -7.05
CA ASN A 386 10.00 -5.84 -7.29
C ASN A 386 8.71 -6.59 -6.93
N PRO A 387 7.84 -6.85 -7.93
CA PRO A 387 6.54 -7.47 -7.69
C PRO A 387 6.64 -8.92 -7.18
N LEU A 388 7.77 -9.59 -7.39
CA LEU A 388 8.02 -10.96 -6.95
C LEU A 388 8.57 -11.05 -5.53
N ARG A 389 8.81 -9.92 -4.86
CA ARG A 389 9.33 -9.91 -3.49
C ARG A 389 8.27 -10.48 -2.54
N HIS A 390 8.71 -11.39 -1.68
CA HIS A 390 7.88 -11.92 -0.61
C HIS A 390 7.48 -10.83 0.37
N TRP A 391 6.24 -10.88 0.86
CA TRP A 391 5.67 -9.81 1.67
C TRP A 391 6.46 -9.45 2.94
N ARG A 392 7.15 -10.41 3.57
CA ARG A 392 7.98 -10.15 4.77
C ARG A 392 9.32 -9.52 4.46
N GLU A 393 9.74 -9.53 3.20
CA GLU A 393 10.98 -8.91 2.76
C GLU A 393 10.80 -7.42 2.41
N HIS A 394 9.57 -6.92 2.30
CA HIS A 394 9.34 -5.51 1.99
C HIS A 394 9.94 -4.54 3.04
N PRO A 395 9.76 -4.76 4.36
CA PRO A 395 10.39 -3.90 5.38
C PRO A 395 11.93 -3.93 5.32
N VAL A 396 12.51 -5.10 5.07
CA VAL A 396 13.97 -5.27 4.93
C VAL A 396 14.48 -4.51 3.70
N ALA A 397 13.78 -4.65 2.56
CA ALA A 397 14.12 -3.97 1.32
C ALA A 397 13.97 -2.45 1.44
N PHE A 398 12.93 -1.98 2.14
CA PHE A 398 12.73 -0.56 2.44
C PHE A 398 13.93 0.02 3.21
N LEU A 399 14.37 -0.63 4.29
CA LEU A 399 15.52 -0.15 5.07
C LEU A 399 16.84 -0.19 4.26
N LYS A 400 17.05 -1.25 3.46
CA LYS A 400 18.22 -1.33 2.55
C LYS A 400 18.22 -0.21 1.52
N GLY A 401 17.05 0.19 1.03
CA GLY A 401 16.88 1.26 0.05
C GLY A 401 16.63 2.64 0.66
N LYS A 402 16.69 2.81 1.98
CA LYS A 402 16.25 4.03 2.69
C LYS A 402 16.92 5.31 2.13
N GLU A 403 18.19 5.23 1.78
CA GLU A 403 18.93 6.35 1.17
C GLU A 403 18.38 6.72 -0.21
N THR A 404 17.98 5.74 -1.03
CA THR A 404 17.33 5.98 -2.32
C THR A 404 15.94 6.58 -2.13
N TYR A 405 15.14 6.09 -1.17
CA TYR A 405 13.85 6.71 -0.83
C TYR A 405 14.02 8.18 -0.45
N ALA A 406 15.05 8.51 0.32
CA ALA A 406 15.39 9.88 0.69
C ALA A 406 15.81 10.73 -0.52
N ALA A 407 16.68 10.20 -1.39
CA ALA A 407 17.17 10.90 -2.58
C ALA A 407 16.06 11.19 -3.61
N GLU A 408 15.13 10.25 -3.78
CA GLU A 408 13.98 10.36 -4.69
C GLU A 408 12.81 11.16 -4.09
N ASN A 409 12.93 11.65 -2.85
CA ASN A 409 11.84 12.30 -2.12
C ASN A 409 10.55 11.44 -2.07
N ALA A 410 10.71 10.13 -1.92
CA ALA A 410 9.60 9.18 -1.83
C ALA A 410 8.69 9.52 -0.64
N LEU A 411 7.39 9.20 -0.77
CA LEU A 411 6.42 9.49 0.29
C LEU A 411 6.21 8.27 1.17
N VAL A 412 6.48 8.45 2.46
CA VAL A 412 6.27 7.43 3.51
C VAL A 412 5.30 8.00 4.52
N PHE A 413 4.19 7.32 4.76
CA PHE A 413 3.20 7.70 5.76
C PHE A 413 3.16 6.71 6.91
N HIS A 414 2.68 7.16 8.06
CA HIS A 414 2.38 6.32 9.21
C HIS A 414 0.92 6.51 9.66
N ASN A 415 0.33 5.47 10.26
CA ASN A 415 -0.99 5.52 10.89
C ASN A 415 -2.11 6.03 9.95
N ILE A 416 -2.04 5.69 8.66
CA ILE A 416 -3.09 5.97 7.69
C ILE A 416 -3.08 4.92 6.57
N ASP A 417 -4.20 4.22 6.39
CA ASP A 417 -4.37 3.22 5.33
C ASP A 417 -4.72 3.85 3.96
N TYR A 418 -4.49 3.16 2.83
CA TYR A 418 -4.82 3.66 1.49
C TYR A 418 -6.28 4.08 1.34
N MET A 419 -7.21 3.34 1.95
CA MET A 419 -8.62 3.72 1.90
C MET A 419 -8.86 5.05 2.62
N MET A 420 -8.16 5.26 3.75
CA MET A 420 -8.23 6.52 4.49
C MET A 420 -7.50 7.65 3.75
N VAL A 421 -6.39 7.38 3.07
CA VAL A 421 -5.74 8.34 2.16
C VAL A 421 -6.75 8.84 1.13
N THR A 422 -7.44 7.93 0.45
CA THR A 422 -8.51 8.27 -0.50
C THR A 422 -9.58 9.14 0.15
N VAL A 423 -10.11 8.75 1.31
CA VAL A 423 -11.13 9.56 2.03
C VAL A 423 -10.62 10.95 2.40
N ARG A 424 -9.38 11.09 2.88
CA ARG A 424 -8.80 12.38 3.27
C ARG A 424 -8.56 13.29 2.06
N LEU A 425 -8.12 12.72 0.94
CA LEU A 425 -7.99 13.45 -0.32
C LEU A 425 -9.32 13.99 -0.82
N LEU A 426 -10.37 13.16 -0.81
CA LEU A 426 -11.71 13.58 -1.22
C LEU A 426 -12.33 14.65 -0.31
N ARG A 427 -11.83 14.77 0.92
CA ARG A 427 -12.16 15.84 1.87
C ARG A 427 -11.22 17.04 1.79
N LYS A 428 -10.18 16.97 0.94
CA LYS A 428 -9.08 17.94 0.86
C LYS A 428 -8.39 18.19 2.21
N ASP A 429 -8.37 17.17 3.06
CA ASP A 429 -7.79 17.21 4.41
C ASP A 429 -6.29 16.94 4.38
N TYR A 430 -5.56 17.85 3.72
CA TYR A 430 -4.11 17.76 3.55
C TYR A 430 -3.34 17.91 4.86
N MET A 431 -3.92 18.57 5.86
CA MET A 431 -3.27 18.71 7.17
C MET A 431 -3.21 17.38 7.92
N THR A 432 -4.25 16.55 7.87
CA THR A 432 -4.16 15.19 8.40
C THR A 432 -3.14 14.35 7.62
N LEU A 433 -3.14 14.43 6.28
CA LEU A 433 -2.16 13.71 5.46
C LEU A 433 -0.72 14.13 5.78
N ALA A 434 -0.47 15.42 5.97
CA ALA A 434 0.84 15.97 6.33
C ALA A 434 1.30 15.53 7.74
N LYS A 435 0.36 15.38 8.70
CA LYS A 435 0.67 14.84 10.04
C LYS A 435 1.09 13.39 9.99
N CYS A 436 0.49 12.61 9.08
CA CYS A 436 0.84 11.22 8.85
C CYS A 436 2.09 11.04 7.99
N LEU A 437 2.64 12.08 7.36
CA LEU A 437 3.85 11.97 6.55
C LEU A 437 5.08 11.82 7.46
N VAL A 438 5.82 10.73 7.30
CA VAL A 438 7.13 10.52 7.92
C VAL A 438 8.19 11.16 7.01
N PRO A 439 8.81 12.29 7.41
CA PRO A 439 9.76 12.97 6.55
C PRO A 439 11.00 12.12 6.34
N ILE A 440 11.32 11.84 5.07
CA ILE A 440 12.52 11.10 4.67
C ILE A 440 13.41 11.99 3.81
N GLY A 441 14.70 12.04 4.14
CA GLY A 441 15.66 12.92 3.50
C GLY A 441 15.59 14.38 3.97
N GLU A 442 16.69 15.11 3.74
CA GLU A 442 16.87 16.47 4.25
C GLU A 442 15.80 17.45 3.73
N PHE A 443 15.37 17.29 2.47
CA PHE A 443 14.35 18.13 1.85
C PHE A 443 13.01 18.09 2.61
N GLN A 444 12.48 16.90 2.88
CA GLN A 444 11.22 16.74 3.61
C GLN A 444 11.36 17.07 5.10
N MET A 445 12.49 16.69 5.71
CA MET A 445 12.76 16.92 7.13
C MET A 445 12.84 18.42 7.48
N ASN A 446 13.17 19.27 6.51
CA ASN A 446 13.21 20.72 6.70
C ASN A 446 11.86 21.42 6.49
N MET A 447 10.84 20.72 5.96
CA MET A 447 9.51 21.31 5.75
C MET A 447 8.73 21.46 7.04
N THR A 448 7.99 22.58 7.17
CA THR A 448 6.90 22.73 8.14
C THR A 448 5.73 21.80 7.82
N LEU A 449 4.75 21.72 8.73
CA LEU A 449 3.56 20.91 8.51
C LEU A 449 2.73 21.45 7.33
N GLU A 450 2.61 22.77 7.21
CA GLU A 450 1.90 23.46 6.14
C GLU A 450 2.61 23.28 4.79
N GLU A 451 3.94 23.32 4.77
CA GLU A 451 4.74 23.06 3.58
C GLU A 451 4.56 21.61 3.09
N ARG A 452 4.48 20.65 4.01
CA ARG A 452 4.16 19.25 3.67
C ARG A 452 2.74 19.13 3.10
N ALA A 453 1.76 19.79 3.71
CA ALA A 453 0.38 19.77 3.20
C ALA A 453 0.31 20.34 1.77
N ALA A 454 0.96 21.48 1.54
CA ALA A 454 1.06 22.08 0.21
C ALA A 454 1.84 21.17 -0.78
N TYR A 455 2.91 20.53 -0.34
CA TYR A 455 3.69 19.58 -1.14
C TYR A 455 2.83 18.39 -1.59
N LEU A 456 2.07 17.79 -0.67
CA LEU A 456 1.14 16.71 -0.97
C LEU A 456 0.02 17.17 -1.93
N GLN A 457 -0.52 18.37 -1.73
CA GLN A 457 -1.54 18.94 -2.62
C GLN A 457 -1.02 19.15 -4.05
N ARG A 458 0.23 19.59 -4.23
CA ARG A 458 0.79 19.73 -5.58
C ARG A 458 0.83 18.39 -6.33
N LYS A 459 1.14 17.30 -5.63
CA LYS A 459 1.25 15.94 -6.21
C LYS A 459 -0.08 15.31 -6.61
N THR A 460 -1.22 15.88 -6.23
CA THR A 460 -2.54 15.35 -6.63
C THR A 460 -3.04 15.94 -7.95
N ARG A 461 -2.37 16.97 -8.47
CA ARG A 461 -2.75 17.69 -9.70
C ARG A 461 -2.81 16.76 -10.90
N ARG A 462 -3.88 16.81 -11.69
CA ARG A 462 -3.95 16.09 -12.98
C ARG A 462 -2.84 16.55 -13.95
N PHE A 463 -2.36 15.63 -14.78
CA PHE A 463 -1.49 15.97 -15.91
C PHE A 463 -2.32 16.36 -17.15
N SER A 464 -1.84 17.33 -17.93
CA SER A 464 -2.39 17.59 -19.27
C SER A 464 -1.88 16.55 -20.28
N GLU A 465 -2.55 16.40 -21.42
CA GLU A 465 -2.08 15.47 -22.46
C GLU A 465 -0.71 15.88 -23.04
N GLU A 466 -0.40 17.19 -23.06
CA GLU A 466 0.93 17.70 -23.43
C GLU A 466 1.99 17.27 -22.41
N GLU A 467 1.69 17.36 -21.11
CA GLU A 467 2.60 16.89 -20.06
C GLU A 467 2.79 15.38 -20.12
N ILE A 468 1.72 14.62 -20.33
CA ILE A 468 1.80 13.16 -20.48
C ILE A 468 2.68 12.81 -21.67
N LYS A 469 2.47 13.47 -22.82
CA LYS A 469 3.31 13.25 -24.01
C LYS A 469 4.76 13.65 -23.78
N ALA A 470 5.03 14.71 -23.03
CA ALA A 470 6.39 15.17 -22.75
C ALA A 470 7.12 14.25 -21.76
N LYS A 471 6.42 13.73 -20.74
CA LYS A 471 7.01 12.96 -19.63
C LYS A 471 7.06 11.46 -19.92
N PHE A 472 6.05 10.90 -20.58
CA PHE A 472 5.92 9.46 -20.88
C PHE A 472 6.06 9.13 -22.37
N GLY A 473 6.04 10.14 -23.24
CA GLY A 473 6.27 9.90 -24.66
C GLY A 473 7.66 9.30 -24.84
N LYS A 474 7.74 8.19 -25.60
CA LYS A 474 9.03 7.59 -25.96
C LYS A 474 9.97 8.70 -26.42
N LYS A 475 11.03 8.98 -25.67
CA LYS A 475 12.16 9.76 -26.18
C LYS A 475 12.56 9.06 -27.48
N ALA A 476 12.37 9.74 -28.60
CA ALA A 476 12.85 9.25 -29.87
C ALA A 476 14.37 9.16 -29.73
N ASN A 477 14.88 7.94 -29.56
CA ASN A 477 16.29 7.64 -29.76
C ASN A 477 16.51 7.38 -31.24
#